data_AF-A0A7S7ZBI1-F1
#
_entry.id   AF-A0A7S7ZBI1-F1
#
_cell.length_a   1.000
_cell.length_b   1.000
_cell.length_c   1.000
_cell.angle_alpha   90.00
_cell.angle_beta   90.00
_cell.angle_gamma   90.00
#
_symmetry.space_group_name_H-M   'P 1'
#
loop_
_entity.id
_entity.type
_entity.pdbx_description
1 polymer ?
#
loop_
_entity_poly.entity_id
_entity_poly.type
_entity_poly.pdbx_seq_one_letter_code
_entity_poly.pdbx_strand_id
1 'polypeptide(L)' 'MGMVMIKCPETGSAIPTGIEMDDERFRCSTVFFSRTYCRMCAATHEWFAREAWVYESVLANGGSGGRPPSRAGAA' A
#
# COMPACT_ATOMS: atom_id res chain seq x y z
N MET A 1 -3.46 -3.82 -11.98
CA MET A 1 -4.34 -3.03 -11.08
C MET A 1 -4.41 -3.69 -9.73
N GLY A 2 -3.80 -3.07 -8.72
CA GLY A 2 -3.81 -3.55 -7.34
C GLY A 2 -4.37 -2.51 -6.38
N MET A 3 -4.60 -2.92 -5.13
CA MET A 3 -5.10 -2.04 -4.08
C MET A 3 -3.94 -1.40 -3.33
N VAL A 4 -3.95 -0.08 -3.18
CA VAL A 4 -2.97 0.62 -2.37
C VAL A 4 -3.21 0.30 -0.89
N MET A 5 -2.16 -0.20 -0.25
CA MET A 5 -2.11 -0.59 1.15
C MET A 5 -1.18 0.35 1.91
N ILE A 6 -1.49 0.62 3.17
CA ILE A 6 -0.62 1.35 4.10
C ILE A 6 -0.38 0.52 5.35
N LYS A 7 0.66 0.86 6.11
CA LYS A 7 0.87 0.31 7.44
C LYS A 7 0.24 1.21 8.49
N CYS A 8 -0.54 0.63 9.39
CA CYS A 8 -1.01 1.32 10.58
C CYS A 8 0.18 1.67 11.48
N PRO A 9 0.41 2.94 11.85
CA PRO A 9 1.49 3.32 12.76
C PRO A 9 1.29 2.76 14.17
N GLU A 10 0.03 2.64 14.62
CA GLU A 10 -0.30 2.17 15.97
C GLU A 10 -0.22 0.64 16.11
N THR A 11 -0.81 -0.08 15.15
CA THR A 11 -0.94 -1.56 15.24
C THR A 11 0.07 -2.31 14.38
N GLY A 12 0.76 -1.63 13.47
CA GLY A 12 1.63 -2.24 12.49
C GLY A 12 0.92 -3.06 11.40
N SER A 13 -0.42 -3.09 11.41
CA SER A 13 -1.23 -3.89 10.47
C SER A 13 -1.36 -3.24 9.09
N ALA A 14 -1.50 -4.04 8.04
CA ALA A 14 -1.78 -3.54 6.70
C ALA A 14 -3.25 -3.11 6.58
N ILE A 15 -3.49 -1.89 6.10
CA ILE A 15 -4.83 -1.32 5.91
C ILE A 15 -5.04 -1.04 4.42
N PRO A 16 -6.14 -1.54 3.83
CA PRO A 16 -6.52 -1.15 2.47
C PRO A 16 -7.01 0.31 2.46
N THR A 17 -6.45 1.12 1.56
CA THR A 17 -6.84 2.52 1.41
C THR A 17 -8.11 2.70 0.58
N GLY A 18 -8.51 1.66 -0.17
CA GLY A 18 -9.62 1.70 -1.13
C GLY A 18 -9.26 2.34 -2.48
N ILE A 19 -8.00 2.79 -2.64
CA ILE A 19 -7.48 3.32 -3.89
C ILE A 19 -6.95 2.14 -4.72
N GLU A 20 -7.42 2.01 -5.95
CA GLU A 20 -6.90 1.02 -6.91
C GLU A 20 -5.97 1.71 -7.92
N MET A 21 -4.74 1.22 -8.02
CA MET A 21 -3.71 1.80 -8.88
C MET A 21 -2.72 0.73 -9.33
N ASP A 22 -2.08 0.95 -10.47
CA ASP A 22 -0.95 0.13 -10.92
C ASP A 22 0.33 0.55 -10.17
N ASP A 23 1.14 -0.44 -9.78
CA ASP A 23 2.40 -0.23 -9.03
C ASP A 23 3.35 0.73 -9.75
N GLU A 24 3.46 0.64 -11.08
CA GLU A 24 4.30 1.53 -11.89
C GLU A 24 3.84 2.99 -11.80
N ARG A 25 2.52 3.22 -11.90
CA ARG A 25 1.94 4.55 -11.79
C ARG A 25 2.07 5.10 -10.37
N PHE A 26 1.89 4.24 -9.38
CA PHE A 26 2.03 4.60 -7.97
C PHE A 26 3.45 5.07 -7.66
N ARG A 27 4.48 4.38 -8.19
CA ARG A 27 5.90 4.77 -8.04
C ARG A 27 6.24 6.09 -8.74
N CYS A 28 5.60 6.40 -9.87
CA CYS A 28 5.80 7.68 -10.56
C CYS A 28 5.14 8.88 -9.85
N SER A 29 4.17 8.65 -8.96
CA SER A 29 3.50 9.72 -8.21
C SER A 29 4.12 9.91 -6.82
N THR A 30 5.06 10.84 -6.75
CA THR A 30 5.94 11.04 -5.59
C THR A 30 5.35 11.91 -4.45
N VAL A 31 4.10 12.36 -4.55
CA VAL A 31 3.57 13.43 -3.65
C VAL A 31 2.15 13.17 -3.11
N PHE A 32 1.69 11.93 -3.01
CA PHE A 32 0.40 11.68 -2.39
C PHE A 32 0.47 11.83 -0.87
N PHE A 33 -0.31 12.78 -0.36
CA PHE A 33 -0.79 12.84 1.01
C PHE A 33 -2.26 12.42 0.98
N SER A 34 -2.60 11.35 1.68
CA SER A 34 -3.98 10.92 1.82
C SER A 34 -4.28 10.39 3.21
N ARG A 35 -5.55 10.20 3.48
CA ARG A 35 -6.06 9.78 4.79
C ARG A 35 -6.87 8.50 4.63
N THR A 36 -6.57 7.51 5.46
CA THR A 36 -7.28 6.23 5.47
C THR A 36 -7.76 5.91 6.87
N TYR A 37 -9.02 5.52 6.99
CA TYR A 37 -9.57 5.05 8.25
C TYR A 37 -9.12 3.62 8.54
N CYS A 38 -8.48 3.42 9.68
CA CYS A 38 -8.09 2.11 10.18
C CYS A 38 -9.17 1.55 11.12
N ARG A 39 -9.74 0.41 10.75
CA ARG A 39 -10.69 -0.31 11.61
C ARG A 39 -10.04 -1.00 12.81
N MET A 40 -8.72 -1.21 12.79
CA MET A 40 -8.01 -1.92 13.87
C MET A 40 -7.77 -1.04 15.09
N CYS A 41 -7.40 0.23 14.88
CA CYS A 41 -7.22 1.22 15.96
C CYS A 41 -8.36 2.24 16.04
N ALA A 42 -9.37 2.12 15.15
CA ALA A 42 -10.50 3.03 15.03
C ALA A 42 -10.10 4.51 14.82
N ALA A 43 -8.97 4.77 14.15
CA ALA A 43 -8.44 6.10 13.89
C ALA A 43 -8.15 6.33 12.40
N THR A 44 -8.13 7.60 11.98
CA THR A 44 -7.72 7.99 10.63
C THR A 44 -6.22 8.23 10.61
N HIS A 45 -5.52 7.57 9.69
CA HIS A 45 -4.09 7.73 9.50
C HIS A 45 -3.78 8.51 8.24
N GLU A 46 -2.92 9.51 8.40
CA GLU A 46 -2.26 10.21 7.33
C GLU A 46 -1.07 9.38 6.87
N TRP A 47 -0.90 9.24 5.56
CA TRP A 47 0.17 8.45 4.99
C TRP A 47 0.68 9.08 3.70
N PHE A 48 1.96 8.84 3.43
CA PHE A 48 2.62 9.26 2.22
C PHE A 48 2.80 8.08 1.25
N ALA A 49 2.92 8.38 -0.05
CA ALA A 49 3.22 7.36 -1.07
C ALA A 49 4.41 6.45 -0.71
N ARG A 50 5.41 7.00 0.00
CA ARG A 50 6.61 6.26 0.47
C ARG A 50 6.32 5.19 1.55
N GLU A 51 5.22 5.33 2.29
CA GLU A 51 4.79 4.41 3.36
C GLU A 51 3.75 3.39 2.86
N ALA A 52 3.29 3.58 1.63
CA ALA A 52 2.27 2.78 0.99
C ALA A 52 2.87 1.89 -0.09
N TRP A 53 2.16 0.81 -0.40
CA TRP A 53 2.53 -0.14 -1.45
C TRP A 53 1.27 -0.65 -2.15
N VAL A 54 1.39 -1.00 -3.41
CA VAL A 54 0.30 -1.63 -4.15
C VAL A 54 0.33 -3.13 -3.87
N TYR A 55 -0.81 -3.68 -3.43
CA TYR A 55 -1.03 -5.11 -3.32
C TYR A 55 -1.84 -5.58 -4.54
N GLU A 56 -1.15 -6.20 -5.49
CA GLU A 56 -1.77 -6.82 -6.65
C GLU A 56 -2.34 -8.18 -6.25
N SER A 57 -3.66 -8.32 -6.26
CA SER A 57 -4.31 -9.60 -6.01
C SER A 57 -4.11 -10.50 -7.23
N VAL A 58 -3.17 -11.44 -7.14
CA VAL A 58 -2.79 -12.39 -8.21
C VAL A 58 -3.94 -13.35 -8.60
N LEU A 59 -5.07 -13.31 -7.89
CA LEU A 59 -6.17 -14.26 -8.08
C LEU A 59 -7.03 -14.03 -9.33
N ALA A 60 -6.83 -12.94 -10.09
CA ALA A 60 -7.64 -12.65 -11.29
C ALA A 60 -6.89 -12.83 -12.63
N ASN A 61 -5.57 -13.09 -12.64
CA ASN A 61 -4.87 -13.29 -13.91
C ASN A 61 -3.73 -14.29 -13.74
N GLY A 62 -3.99 -15.54 -14.17
CA GLY A 62 -2.99 -16.59 -14.20
C GLY A 62 -1.85 -16.20 -15.13
N GLY A 63 -0.72 -15.78 -14.56
CA GLY A 63 0.46 -15.48 -15.35
C GLY A 63 1.55 -14.74 -14.56
N SER A 64 2.48 -15.52 -14.01
CA SER A 64 3.90 -15.17 -13.95
C SER A 64 4.35 -13.99 -13.08
N GLY A 65 4.81 -14.32 -11.87
CA GLY A 65 6.11 -13.87 -11.35
C GLY A 65 6.34 -12.37 -11.17
N GLY A 66 6.09 -11.86 -9.95
CA GLY A 66 6.55 -10.55 -9.50
C GLY A 66 7.02 -10.61 -8.06
N ARG A 67 8.33 -10.59 -7.88
CA ARG A 67 9.09 -10.60 -6.61
C ARG A 67 8.45 -9.69 -5.54
N PRO A 68 8.26 -10.13 -4.27
CA PRO A 68 7.83 -9.21 -3.22
C PRO A 68 8.84 -8.05 -3.13
N PRO A 69 8.41 -6.80 -2.92
CA PRO A 69 9.35 -5.71 -2.73
C PRO A 69 10.20 -6.04 -1.51
N SER A 70 11.50 -6.18 -1.76
CA SER A 70 12.52 -6.39 -0.74
C SER A 70 12.33 -5.36 0.36
N ARG A 71 12.11 -5.86 1.58
CA ARG A 71 12.24 -5.07 2.81
C ARG A 71 13.55 -4.29 2.74
N ALA A 72 13.48 -2.99 2.50
CA ALA A 72 14.58 -2.09 2.81
C ALA A 72 14.39 -1.63 4.25
N GLY A 73 15.04 -2.35 5.17
CA GLY A 73 15.34 -1.86 6.50
C GLY A 73 16.64 -1.05 6.50
N ALA A 74 16.82 -0.31 7.61
CA ALA A 74 18.00 0.44 8.06
C ALA A 74 18.27 1.76 7.29
N ALA A 75 18.62 2.87 7.94
CA ALA A 75 19.10 3.12 9.30
C ALA A 75 18.60 4.48 9.82
#